data_AF-A0A2E5VKP3-F1
#
_entry.id   AF-A0A2E5VKP3-F1
#
_cell.length_a   1.000
_cell.length_b   1.000
_cell.length_c   1.000
_cell.angle_alpha   90.00
_cell.angle_beta   90.00
_cell.angle_gamma   90.00
#
_symmetry.space_group_name_H-M   'P 1'
#
loop_
_entity.id
_entity.type
_entity.pdbx_description
1 polymer ?
#
loop_
_entity_poly.entity_id
_entity_poly.type
_entity_poly.pdbx_seq_one_letter_code
_entity_poly.pdbx_strand_id
1 'polypeptide(L)'
;MKELSLNDDRSVLLREENEVWKQLFLVVAVVGVVLVSVSGLQAASIDTVVVGNPGNAADTEVMTVDGTTGYGAVGESYNIGKYEVTAGQYVEFLNAVAKSDPYGLYSEDMDSDAFGCQITRNGSDGSYTYDFSGGTSSINPINGETIEAPGSTAADWGNRPVNYVNWGDAARFVNWLHNGQPTGAQGLGTTEDGAYDLTATNSLFNPDGSFVGGPMIDALLAVTRETDGKWAIPTEDEWYKAAYYDPDKAGGAGYWDYGTGTDSVPSNALDLGGNNATFGNAPDYFEDLTIGSPFYRTEVGAHGNSGSPYGTFDMMGNVLEWNEALIADAGGCGPASPPTCGTVINARGVRGGNFYHFADNGLPSEDRKHFSPIDKRRHLGFRVVHFTGGGSGGPACDLTGDGSCDLADIDTLAAAGTTAISEWLAGAATENGHASAYLASDSDLDRDVDLGDYNRLAANFNPAGSGAVFSLGDSDGNGSVNLSDYNTLAGSFNPLGYAGAAAVPEPAAWALWSLGLIALTLLGGSEHLRWQRSQI
;
A
#
# COMPACT_ATOMS: atom_id res chain seq x y z
N MET A 1 -44.59 -69.42 46.63
CA MET A 1 -45.14 -69.60 45.27
C MET A 1 -46.21 -68.53 45.09
N LYS A 2 -46.17 -67.59 44.16
CA LYS A 2 -45.50 -67.54 42.86
C LYS A 2 -45.49 -66.06 42.40
N GLU A 3 -44.37 -65.68 41.80
CA GLU A 3 -44.18 -64.64 40.77
C GLU A 3 -44.68 -63.20 40.99
N LEU A 4 -43.70 -62.30 41.18
CA LEU A 4 -43.80 -60.89 40.84
C LEU A 4 -44.23 -60.72 39.37
N SER A 5 -45.36 -60.05 39.14
CA SER A 5 -45.68 -59.46 37.84
C SER A 5 -44.91 -58.15 37.68
N LEU A 6 -43.66 -58.27 37.24
CA LEU A 6 -42.74 -57.18 36.88
C LEU A 6 -42.98 -56.68 35.43
N ASN A 7 -44.20 -56.83 34.91
CA ASN A 7 -44.48 -56.68 33.48
C ASN A 7 -45.36 -55.49 33.09
N ASP A 8 -45.88 -54.71 34.05
CA ASP A 8 -46.75 -53.57 33.73
C ASP A 8 -45.96 -52.25 33.57
N ASP A 9 -44.95 -52.02 34.43
CA ASP A 9 -44.16 -50.77 34.40
C ASP A 9 -43.18 -50.67 33.22
N ARG A 10 -42.75 -51.79 32.61
CA ARG A 10 -41.90 -51.73 31.40
C ARG A 10 -42.64 -51.26 30.16
N SER A 11 -43.96 -51.45 30.10
CA SER A 11 -44.76 -51.06 28.93
C SER A 11 -45.09 -49.56 28.91
N VAL A 12 -45.17 -48.93 30.09
CA VAL A 12 -45.38 -47.49 30.25
C VAL A 12 -44.08 -46.74 29.99
N LEU A 13 -42.95 -47.20 30.52
CA LEU A 13 -41.64 -46.59 30.26
C LEU A 13 -41.22 -46.65 28.79
N LEU A 14 -41.52 -47.75 28.07
CA LEU A 14 -41.22 -47.86 26.63
C LEU A 14 -42.16 -47.04 25.73
N ARG A 15 -43.34 -46.65 26.23
CA ARG A 15 -44.26 -45.72 25.53
C ARG A 15 -43.87 -44.27 25.74
N GLU A 16 -43.44 -43.89 26.94
CA GLU A 16 -42.97 -42.54 27.21
C GLU A 16 -41.61 -42.25 26.55
N GLU A 17 -40.68 -43.23 26.52
CA GLU A 17 -39.43 -43.07 25.77
C GLU A 17 -39.70 -42.87 24.27
N ASN A 18 -40.65 -43.60 23.66
CA ASN A 18 -40.95 -43.46 22.23
C ASN A 18 -41.56 -42.10 21.83
N GLU A 19 -42.33 -41.46 22.71
CA GLU A 19 -42.91 -40.14 22.42
C GLU A 19 -41.89 -39.01 22.64
N VAL A 20 -40.96 -39.16 23.59
CA VAL A 20 -39.81 -38.25 23.75
C VAL A 20 -38.86 -38.35 22.55
N TRP A 21 -38.58 -39.56 22.05
CA TRP A 21 -37.75 -39.74 20.85
C TRP A 21 -38.44 -39.21 19.58
N LYS A 22 -39.77 -39.36 19.42
CA LYS A 22 -40.49 -38.78 18.27
C LYS A 22 -40.54 -37.25 18.28
N GLN A 23 -40.64 -36.61 19.45
CA GLN A 23 -40.53 -35.15 19.54
C GLN A 23 -39.09 -34.65 19.39
N LEU A 24 -38.10 -35.44 19.80
CA LEU A 24 -36.68 -35.15 19.56
C LEU A 24 -36.32 -35.25 18.07
N PHE A 25 -36.91 -36.19 17.32
CA PHE A 25 -36.73 -36.28 15.86
C PHE A 25 -37.52 -35.22 15.07
N LEU A 26 -38.61 -34.67 15.60
CA LEU A 26 -39.35 -33.59 14.94
C LEU A 26 -38.68 -32.21 15.13
N VAL A 27 -37.92 -32.00 16.21
CA VAL A 27 -37.10 -30.79 16.42
C VAL A 27 -35.77 -30.87 15.66
N VAL A 28 -35.24 -32.08 15.41
CA VAL A 28 -34.03 -32.27 14.59
C VAL A 28 -34.33 -32.30 13.08
N ALA A 29 -35.57 -32.56 12.65
CA ALA A 29 -35.97 -32.55 11.24
C ALA A 29 -36.53 -31.20 10.72
N VAL A 30 -36.74 -30.20 11.59
CA VAL A 30 -37.17 -28.83 11.18
C VAL A 30 -36.04 -27.78 11.33
N VAL A 31 -34.86 -28.17 11.81
CA VAL A 31 -33.62 -27.38 11.69
C VAL A 31 -32.84 -27.73 10.42
N GLY A 32 -33.29 -28.74 9.68
CA GLY A 32 -32.64 -29.23 8.45
C GLY A 32 -33.31 -28.75 7.16
N VAL A 33 -33.67 -27.47 7.02
CA VAL A 33 -34.04 -26.88 5.72
C VAL A 33 -33.56 -25.42 5.68
N VAL A 34 -32.62 -25.16 4.75
CA VAL A 34 -32.01 -23.87 4.38
C VAL A 34 -30.92 -23.35 5.33
N LEU A 35 -29.83 -24.11 5.48
CA LEU A 35 -28.53 -23.48 5.27
C LEU A 35 -28.41 -23.30 3.75
N VAL A 36 -29.01 -22.23 3.22
CA VAL A 36 -28.32 -21.54 2.13
C VAL A 36 -27.01 -21.16 2.79
N SER A 37 -25.92 -21.83 2.40
CA SER A 37 -24.62 -21.20 2.48
C SER A 37 -24.77 -19.91 1.70
N VAL A 38 -25.15 -18.84 2.41
CA VAL A 38 -24.78 -17.51 1.98
C VAL A 38 -23.28 -17.60 2.11
N SER A 39 -22.61 -17.95 1.01
CA SER A 39 -21.23 -17.57 0.81
C SER A 39 -21.27 -16.07 0.97
N GLY A 40 -21.11 -15.59 2.20
CA GLY A 40 -20.86 -14.18 2.42
C GLY A 40 -19.65 -13.90 1.55
N LEU A 41 -19.79 -12.99 0.58
CA LEU A 41 -18.64 -12.41 -0.08
C LEU A 41 -17.74 -11.92 1.06
N GLN A 42 -16.65 -12.64 1.32
CA GLN A 42 -15.54 -12.02 2.01
C GLN A 42 -14.94 -11.04 1.01
N ALA A 43 -14.57 -9.86 1.50
CA ALA A 43 -13.74 -8.96 0.72
C ALA A 43 -12.44 -9.71 0.39
N ALA A 44 -11.93 -9.54 -0.82
CA ALA A 44 -10.61 -9.98 -1.23
C ALA A 44 -9.59 -9.43 -0.24
N SER A 45 -9.01 -10.34 0.54
CA SER A 45 -7.90 -10.04 1.43
C SER A 45 -6.63 -10.05 0.59
N ILE A 46 -6.01 -8.88 0.42
CA ILE A 46 -4.67 -8.79 -0.16
C ILE A 46 -3.68 -8.73 0.99
N ASP A 47 -2.94 -9.82 1.19
CA ASP A 47 -1.83 -9.83 2.15
C ASP A 47 -0.70 -8.97 1.59
N THR A 48 -0.23 -8.01 2.37
CA THR A 48 0.87 -7.12 1.98
C THR A 48 2.03 -7.19 2.95
N VAL A 49 3.22 -6.82 2.47
CA VAL A 49 4.43 -6.59 3.27
C VAL A 49 4.89 -5.14 3.12
N VAL A 50 5.51 -4.59 4.16
CA VAL A 50 6.05 -3.22 4.15
C VAL A 50 7.41 -3.22 3.45
N VAL A 51 7.56 -2.36 2.45
CA VAL A 51 8.84 -2.03 1.83
C VAL A 51 9.29 -0.67 2.36
N GLY A 52 10.36 -0.70 3.18
CA GLY A 52 10.88 0.47 3.89
C GLY A 52 12.05 1.16 3.19
N ASN A 53 12.90 1.83 3.97
CA ASN A 53 14.12 2.50 3.53
C ASN A 53 13.88 3.55 2.43
N PRO A 54 13.03 4.57 2.70
CA PRO A 54 12.80 5.68 1.77
C PRO A 54 14.10 6.39 1.41
N GLY A 55 14.20 6.87 0.17
CA GLY A 55 15.39 7.56 -0.35
C GLY A 55 16.59 6.63 -0.60
N ASN A 56 16.37 5.32 -0.74
CA ASN A 56 17.42 4.38 -1.12
C ASN A 56 18.01 4.73 -2.50
N ALA A 57 19.32 4.53 -2.66
CA ALA A 57 19.96 4.72 -3.95
C ALA A 57 19.44 3.72 -4.97
N ALA A 58 19.37 4.15 -6.24
CA ALA A 58 19.02 3.27 -7.33
C ALA A 58 20.13 2.25 -7.62
N ASP A 59 19.76 1.09 -8.15
CA ASP A 59 20.69 0.09 -8.65
C ASP A 59 21.41 0.59 -9.91
N THR A 60 22.69 0.25 -10.01
CA THR A 60 23.55 0.56 -11.15
C THR A 60 23.60 -0.57 -12.17
N GLU A 61 22.90 -1.68 -11.91
CA GLU A 61 22.77 -2.78 -12.87
C GLU A 61 22.21 -2.28 -14.22
N VAL A 62 22.72 -2.84 -15.31
CA VAL A 62 22.37 -2.41 -16.67
C VAL A 62 21.45 -3.43 -17.30
N MET A 63 20.23 -3.01 -17.63
CA MET A 63 19.23 -3.89 -18.22
C MET A 63 19.72 -4.44 -19.57
N THR A 64 19.67 -5.77 -19.73
CA THR A 64 20.23 -6.47 -20.90
C THR A 64 19.53 -6.11 -22.21
N VAL A 65 18.23 -5.81 -22.13
CA VAL A 65 17.35 -5.63 -23.30
C VAL A 65 17.52 -4.25 -23.93
N ASP A 66 17.65 -3.19 -23.13
CA ASP A 66 17.62 -1.80 -23.61
C ASP A 66 18.78 -0.92 -23.11
N GLY A 67 19.68 -1.46 -22.28
CA GLY A 67 20.85 -0.76 -21.75
C GLY A 67 20.55 0.34 -20.74
N THR A 68 19.31 0.40 -20.21
CA THR A 68 18.91 1.34 -19.16
C THR A 68 19.47 0.92 -17.79
N THR A 69 19.49 1.85 -16.83
CA THR A 69 19.97 1.62 -15.46
C THR A 69 19.32 2.64 -14.51
N GLY A 70 19.50 2.49 -13.20
CA GLY A 70 18.98 3.42 -12.20
C GLY A 70 17.61 3.03 -11.65
N TYR A 71 17.40 1.74 -11.38
CA TYR A 71 16.12 1.20 -10.91
C TYR A 71 16.07 1.01 -9.39
N GLY A 72 14.86 1.01 -8.82
CA GLY A 72 14.63 0.63 -7.42
C GLY A 72 14.73 1.77 -6.41
N ALA A 73 15.06 2.99 -6.84
CA ALA A 73 15.02 4.15 -5.95
C ALA A 73 13.57 4.55 -5.66
N VAL A 74 13.17 4.52 -4.39
CA VAL A 74 11.82 4.91 -3.97
C VAL A 74 11.90 5.91 -2.82
N GLY A 75 11.22 7.04 -2.98
CA GLY A 75 11.25 8.15 -2.02
C GLY A 75 10.50 7.87 -0.72
N GLU A 76 9.52 6.96 -0.74
CA GLU A 76 8.62 6.68 0.38
C GLU A 76 8.58 5.19 0.74
N SER A 77 8.09 4.89 1.94
CA SER A 77 7.72 3.52 2.30
C SER A 77 6.32 3.21 1.78
N TYR A 78 6.10 1.97 1.37
CA TYR A 78 4.81 1.51 0.84
C TYR A 78 4.59 0.05 1.21
N ASN A 79 3.39 -0.45 0.99
CA ASN A 79 3.12 -1.88 1.10
C ASN A 79 2.98 -2.46 -0.30
N ILE A 80 3.41 -3.70 -0.46
CA ILE A 80 3.23 -4.44 -1.70
C ILE A 80 2.61 -5.79 -1.40
N GLY A 81 1.80 -6.29 -2.34
CA GLY A 81 1.26 -7.64 -2.31
C GLY A 81 2.39 -8.62 -2.01
N LYS A 82 2.22 -9.37 -0.92
CA LYS A 82 3.15 -10.42 -0.51
C LYS A 82 3.28 -11.48 -1.62
N TYR A 83 2.21 -11.65 -2.38
CA TYR A 83 2.05 -12.59 -3.48
C TYR A 83 1.49 -11.87 -4.71
N GLU A 84 1.52 -12.54 -5.86
CA GLU A 84 0.72 -12.15 -7.03
C GLU A 84 -0.78 -12.19 -6.69
N VAL A 85 -1.60 -11.40 -7.39
CA VAL A 85 -3.06 -11.49 -7.25
C VAL A 85 -3.53 -12.88 -7.69
N THR A 86 -4.29 -13.55 -6.82
CA THR A 86 -4.71 -14.93 -7.07
C THR A 86 -5.96 -15.00 -7.94
N ALA A 87 -6.16 -16.15 -8.58
CA ALA A 87 -7.38 -16.45 -9.32
C ALA A 87 -8.62 -16.36 -8.42
N GLY A 88 -8.51 -16.77 -7.15
CA GLY A 88 -9.59 -16.65 -6.16
C GLY A 88 -9.96 -15.19 -5.87
N GLN A 89 -8.97 -14.31 -5.65
CA GLN A 89 -9.20 -12.88 -5.46
C GLN A 89 -9.82 -12.25 -6.72
N TYR A 90 -9.39 -12.67 -7.91
CA TYR A 90 -9.98 -12.19 -9.16
C TYR A 90 -11.41 -12.71 -9.40
N VAL A 91 -11.75 -13.93 -8.95
CA VAL A 91 -13.13 -14.46 -8.94
C VAL A 91 -14.05 -13.62 -8.07
N GLU A 92 -13.59 -13.15 -6.90
CA GLU A 92 -14.36 -12.25 -6.04
C GLU A 92 -14.63 -10.92 -6.73
N PHE A 93 -13.62 -10.33 -7.36
CA PHE A 93 -13.76 -9.14 -8.18
C PHE A 93 -14.79 -9.32 -9.31
N LEU A 94 -14.63 -10.37 -10.14
CA LEU A 94 -15.56 -10.64 -11.25
C LEU A 94 -17.00 -10.84 -10.76
N ASN A 95 -17.21 -11.57 -9.66
CA ASN A 95 -18.55 -11.75 -9.10
C ASN A 95 -19.15 -10.46 -8.52
N ALA A 96 -18.32 -9.52 -8.06
CA ALA A 96 -18.75 -8.23 -7.55
C ALA A 96 -19.21 -7.29 -8.66
N VAL A 97 -18.52 -7.26 -9.80
CA VAL A 97 -18.72 -6.20 -10.82
C VAL A 97 -19.15 -6.68 -12.21
N ALA A 98 -18.93 -7.95 -12.56
CA ALA A 98 -19.02 -8.43 -13.94
C ALA A 98 -20.26 -9.29 -14.24
N LYS A 99 -21.41 -9.02 -13.59
CA LYS A 99 -22.70 -9.68 -13.98
C LYS A 99 -23.06 -9.42 -15.44
N SER A 100 -22.70 -8.23 -15.91
CA SER A 100 -22.42 -7.91 -17.32
C SER A 100 -20.98 -7.46 -17.39
N ASP A 101 -20.30 -7.74 -18.50
CA ASP A 101 -18.85 -7.45 -18.64
C ASP A 101 -18.54 -6.49 -19.81
N PRO A 102 -19.04 -5.23 -19.75
CA PRO A 102 -18.88 -4.26 -20.84
C PRO A 102 -17.44 -3.84 -21.09
N TYR A 103 -16.52 -4.06 -20.15
CA TYR A 103 -15.09 -3.74 -20.30
C TYR A 103 -14.20 -4.99 -20.39
N GLY A 104 -14.81 -6.16 -20.60
CA GLY A 104 -14.10 -7.40 -20.93
C GLY A 104 -13.09 -7.84 -19.87
N LEU A 105 -13.42 -7.71 -18.58
CA LEU A 105 -12.57 -8.12 -17.45
C LEU A 105 -12.26 -9.63 -17.47
N TYR A 106 -13.17 -10.44 -18.00
CA TYR A 106 -12.99 -11.87 -18.17
C TYR A 106 -12.44 -12.21 -19.57
N SER A 107 -11.47 -13.12 -19.64
CA SER A 107 -11.06 -13.75 -20.89
C SER A 107 -11.53 -15.20 -20.94
N GLU A 108 -12.07 -15.66 -22.06
CA GLU A 108 -12.44 -17.07 -22.24
C GLU A 108 -11.23 -18.00 -22.14
N ASP A 109 -10.04 -17.50 -22.50
CA ASP A 109 -8.77 -18.23 -22.35
C ASP A 109 -8.38 -18.49 -20.88
N MET A 110 -9.03 -17.84 -19.90
CA MET A 110 -8.86 -18.21 -18.50
C MET A 110 -9.33 -19.65 -18.22
N ASP A 111 -10.28 -20.19 -18.98
CA ASP A 111 -10.84 -21.55 -18.82
C ASP A 111 -10.54 -22.47 -20.02
N SER A 112 -10.45 -21.92 -21.23
CA SER A 112 -10.27 -22.73 -22.44
C SER A 112 -8.82 -23.11 -22.74
N ASP A 113 -7.85 -22.38 -22.17
CA ASP A 113 -6.43 -22.67 -22.35
C ASP A 113 -5.90 -23.57 -21.24
N ALA A 114 -5.10 -24.57 -21.61
CA ALA A 114 -4.41 -25.48 -20.69
C ALA A 114 -3.62 -24.79 -19.56
N PHE A 115 -3.13 -23.58 -19.86
CA PHE A 115 -2.31 -22.78 -18.97
C PHE A 115 -3.12 -21.64 -18.34
N GLY A 116 -4.44 -21.62 -18.50
CA GLY A 116 -5.36 -20.65 -17.88
C GLY A 116 -5.50 -20.85 -16.38
N CYS A 117 -5.93 -19.82 -15.66
CA CYS A 117 -6.17 -19.86 -14.22
C CYS A 117 -7.45 -20.62 -13.82
N GLN A 118 -8.16 -21.18 -14.80
CA GLN A 118 -9.38 -21.99 -14.69
C GLN A 118 -10.55 -21.27 -14.04
N ILE A 119 -10.61 -19.94 -14.21
CA ILE A 119 -11.81 -19.18 -13.88
C ILE A 119 -12.86 -19.43 -14.97
N THR A 120 -14.00 -19.99 -14.59
CA THR A 120 -15.11 -20.31 -15.48
C THR A 120 -16.21 -19.28 -15.35
N ARG A 121 -16.65 -18.71 -16.49
CA ARG A 121 -17.84 -17.86 -16.56
C ARG A 121 -19.09 -18.70 -16.85
N ASN A 122 -20.05 -18.64 -15.94
CA ASN A 122 -21.34 -19.32 -16.01
C ASN A 122 -22.49 -18.32 -16.24
N GLY A 123 -23.61 -18.81 -16.77
CA GLY A 123 -24.81 -18.00 -16.98
C GLY A 123 -24.79 -17.22 -18.30
N SER A 124 -25.51 -16.10 -18.32
CA SER A 124 -25.61 -15.21 -19.49
C SER A 124 -25.44 -13.76 -19.06
N ASP A 125 -25.19 -12.88 -20.04
CA ASP A 125 -25.07 -11.44 -19.80
C ASP A 125 -26.21 -10.88 -18.93
N GLY A 126 -25.85 -10.03 -17.98
CA GLY A 126 -26.70 -9.51 -16.91
C GLY A 126 -26.83 -10.44 -15.69
N SER A 127 -26.28 -11.65 -15.76
CA SER A 127 -26.37 -12.68 -14.71
C SER A 127 -25.13 -13.57 -14.61
N TYR A 128 -23.99 -13.16 -15.18
CA TYR A 128 -22.78 -13.97 -15.12
C TYR A 128 -22.36 -14.23 -13.67
N THR A 129 -21.86 -15.43 -13.43
CA THR A 129 -21.19 -15.84 -12.19
C THR A 129 -19.88 -16.49 -12.54
N TYR A 130 -18.90 -16.36 -11.66
CA TYR A 130 -17.54 -16.83 -11.87
C TYR A 130 -17.15 -17.78 -10.74
N ASP A 131 -16.59 -18.91 -11.10
CA ASP A 131 -16.09 -19.90 -10.15
C ASP A 131 -15.02 -20.75 -10.85
N PHE A 132 -14.71 -21.90 -10.27
CA PHE A 132 -13.78 -22.86 -10.85
C PHE A 132 -14.50 -24.12 -11.34
N SER A 133 -15.81 -24.07 -11.60
CA SER A 133 -16.62 -25.27 -11.89
C SER A 133 -16.39 -25.85 -13.28
N GLY A 134 -15.79 -25.08 -14.19
CA GLY A 134 -15.37 -25.52 -15.51
C GLY A 134 -13.93 -26.01 -15.52
N GLY A 135 -13.57 -26.58 -16.64
CA GLY A 135 -12.30 -27.24 -16.86
C GLY A 135 -12.37 -27.84 -18.24
N THR A 136 -11.73 -27.19 -19.19
CA THR A 136 -11.71 -27.69 -20.56
C THR A 136 -10.49 -28.58 -20.72
N SER A 137 -10.70 -29.86 -21.06
CA SER A 137 -9.59 -30.70 -21.53
C SER A 137 -8.99 -30.02 -22.75
N SER A 138 -7.70 -29.80 -22.71
CA SER A 138 -6.98 -29.02 -23.70
C SER A 138 -5.90 -29.90 -24.33
N ILE A 139 -5.37 -29.47 -25.47
CA ILE A 139 -4.23 -30.16 -26.07
C ILE A 139 -2.97 -29.42 -25.64
N ASN A 140 -2.03 -30.16 -25.07
CA ASN A 140 -0.68 -29.67 -24.87
C ASN A 140 -0.11 -29.26 -26.24
N PRO A 141 0.20 -27.97 -26.45
CA PRO A 141 0.65 -27.48 -27.76
C PRO A 141 2.03 -28.00 -28.17
N ILE A 142 2.75 -28.70 -27.28
CA ILE A 142 4.14 -29.11 -27.48
C ILE A 142 4.21 -30.58 -27.91
N ASN A 143 3.60 -31.47 -27.12
CA ASN A 143 3.65 -32.90 -27.35
C ASN A 143 2.32 -33.48 -27.88
N GLY A 144 1.28 -32.65 -27.99
CA GLY A 144 -0.04 -33.05 -28.49
C GLY A 144 -0.83 -33.93 -27.52
N GLU A 145 -0.35 -34.13 -26.29
CA GLU A 145 -1.07 -34.91 -25.28
C GLU A 145 -2.30 -34.15 -24.79
N THR A 146 -3.36 -34.90 -24.49
CA THR A 146 -4.54 -34.33 -23.85
C THR A 146 -4.19 -34.00 -22.39
N ILE A 147 -4.30 -32.72 -22.05
CA ILE A 147 -4.32 -32.25 -20.67
C ILE A 147 -5.76 -32.38 -20.23
N GLU A 148 -6.05 -33.43 -19.48
CA GLU A 148 -7.38 -33.64 -18.92
C GLU A 148 -7.80 -32.43 -18.09
N ALA A 149 -9.07 -32.07 -18.19
CA ALA A 149 -9.68 -31.02 -17.38
C ALA A 149 -9.22 -31.21 -15.91
N PRO A 150 -8.45 -30.26 -15.36
CA PRO A 150 -7.96 -30.39 -13.99
C PRO A 150 -9.13 -30.48 -13.02
N GLY A 151 -8.84 -30.89 -11.77
CA GLY A 151 -9.79 -30.72 -10.67
C GLY A 151 -10.25 -29.26 -10.63
N SER A 152 -11.49 -29.04 -11.05
CA SER A 152 -12.15 -27.75 -11.22
C SER A 152 -12.72 -27.29 -9.87
N THR A 153 -11.83 -27.00 -8.92
CA THR A 153 -12.22 -26.54 -7.59
C THR A 153 -11.42 -25.33 -7.15
N ALA A 154 -12.02 -24.51 -6.27
CA ALA A 154 -11.34 -23.39 -5.65
C ALA A 154 -10.10 -23.82 -4.83
N ALA A 155 -10.10 -25.05 -4.29
CA ALA A 155 -8.94 -25.58 -3.58
C ALA A 155 -7.75 -25.84 -4.50
N ASP A 156 -7.99 -26.21 -5.75
CA ASP A 156 -6.94 -26.54 -6.72
C ASP A 156 -6.37 -25.30 -7.42
N TRP A 157 -7.22 -24.29 -7.64
CA TRP A 157 -6.93 -23.13 -8.52
C TRP A 157 -6.94 -21.78 -7.82
N GLY A 158 -7.70 -21.63 -6.72
CA GLY A 158 -7.96 -20.33 -6.10
C GLY A 158 -6.71 -19.61 -5.60
N ASN A 159 -5.67 -20.36 -5.20
CA ASN A 159 -4.42 -19.80 -4.68
C ASN A 159 -3.30 -19.71 -5.73
N ARG A 160 -3.60 -19.93 -7.01
CA ARG A 160 -2.63 -19.71 -8.12
C ARG A 160 -2.77 -18.29 -8.65
N PRO A 161 -1.72 -17.70 -9.24
CA PRO A 161 -1.82 -16.35 -9.79
C PRO A 161 -2.86 -16.31 -10.92
N VAL A 162 -3.65 -15.22 -10.94
CA VAL A 162 -4.49 -14.92 -12.09
C VAL A 162 -3.60 -14.65 -13.31
N ASN A 163 -4.04 -15.13 -14.48
CA ASN A 163 -3.42 -14.80 -15.76
C ASN A 163 -4.48 -14.52 -16.82
N TYR A 164 -4.06 -14.18 -18.05
CA TYR A 164 -4.96 -13.65 -19.08
C TYR A 164 -5.64 -12.35 -18.69
N VAL A 165 -4.92 -11.51 -17.94
CA VAL A 165 -5.32 -10.15 -17.61
C VAL A 165 -4.38 -9.17 -18.32
N ASN A 166 -4.95 -8.15 -18.94
CA ASN A 166 -4.19 -7.06 -19.52
C ASN A 166 -3.97 -5.95 -18.48
N TRP A 167 -3.24 -4.89 -18.85
CA TRP A 167 -2.95 -3.80 -17.91
C TRP A 167 -4.22 -3.05 -17.47
N GLY A 168 -5.19 -2.88 -18.36
CA GLY A 168 -6.47 -2.25 -18.06
C GLY A 168 -7.36 -3.07 -17.12
N ASP A 169 -7.33 -4.40 -17.23
CA ASP A 169 -8.01 -5.31 -16.30
C ASP A 169 -7.43 -5.18 -14.89
N ALA A 170 -6.09 -5.17 -14.78
CA ALA A 170 -5.38 -4.97 -13.52
C ALA A 170 -5.69 -3.60 -12.90
N ALA A 171 -5.74 -2.53 -13.72
CA ALA A 171 -6.10 -1.19 -13.25
C ALA A 171 -7.54 -1.13 -12.72
N ARG A 172 -8.50 -1.79 -13.38
CA ARG A 172 -9.90 -1.89 -12.89
C ARG A 172 -10.01 -2.69 -11.60
N PHE A 173 -9.23 -3.76 -11.44
CA PHE A 173 -9.14 -4.50 -10.19
C PHE A 173 -8.60 -3.62 -9.05
N VAL A 174 -7.55 -2.84 -9.32
CA VAL A 174 -7.00 -1.87 -8.37
C VAL A 174 -8.02 -0.79 -7.99
N ASN A 175 -8.75 -0.23 -8.96
CA ASN A 175 -9.82 0.73 -8.66
C ASN A 175 -10.90 0.10 -7.76
N TRP A 176 -11.25 -1.15 -7.99
CA TRP A 176 -12.18 -1.87 -7.13
C TRP A 176 -11.65 -2.04 -5.70
N LEU A 177 -10.37 -2.37 -5.52
CA LEU A 177 -9.74 -2.36 -4.19
C LEU A 177 -9.76 -0.96 -3.55
N HIS A 178 -9.40 0.07 -4.32
CA HIS A 178 -9.40 1.47 -3.89
C HIS A 178 -10.79 1.93 -3.40
N ASN A 179 -11.83 1.54 -4.12
CA ASN A 179 -13.23 1.87 -3.82
C ASN A 179 -13.84 1.07 -2.67
N GLY A 180 -13.05 0.21 -1.99
CA GLY A 180 -13.53 -0.60 -0.88
C GLY A 180 -14.33 -1.83 -1.33
N GLN A 181 -14.02 -2.34 -2.51
CA GLN A 181 -14.55 -3.58 -3.08
C GLN A 181 -16.09 -3.63 -3.24
N PRO A 182 -16.72 -2.59 -3.79
CA PRO A 182 -18.17 -2.54 -3.91
C PRO A 182 -18.70 -3.57 -4.91
N THR A 183 -19.94 -4.01 -4.69
CA THR A 183 -20.72 -4.81 -5.65
C THR A 183 -21.63 -3.89 -6.45
N GLY A 184 -21.60 -3.97 -7.77
CA GLY A 184 -22.37 -3.09 -8.63
C GLY A 184 -21.98 -3.21 -10.10
N ALA A 185 -22.56 -2.38 -10.96
CA ALA A 185 -22.11 -2.33 -12.35
C ALA A 185 -20.70 -1.73 -12.46
N GLN A 186 -19.95 -2.12 -13.48
CA GLN A 186 -18.69 -1.48 -13.85
C GLN A 186 -18.94 0.02 -14.16
N GLY A 187 -18.29 0.92 -13.41
CA GLY A 187 -18.53 2.36 -13.42
C GLY A 187 -17.61 3.12 -12.46
N LEU A 188 -17.78 4.43 -12.32
CA LEU A 188 -16.87 5.30 -11.54
C LEU A 188 -16.69 4.83 -10.09
N GLY A 189 -17.77 4.47 -9.41
CA GLY A 189 -17.71 4.01 -8.02
C GLY A 189 -17.29 2.55 -7.84
N THR A 190 -16.88 1.85 -8.90
CA THR A 190 -16.47 0.44 -8.85
C THR A 190 -15.12 0.25 -9.52
N THR A 191 -15.05 0.41 -10.85
CA THR A 191 -13.89 0.01 -11.67
C THR A 191 -13.29 1.13 -12.51
N GLU A 192 -14.05 2.17 -12.86
CA GLU A 192 -13.63 3.15 -13.87
C GLU A 192 -12.94 4.38 -13.30
N ASP A 193 -12.95 4.55 -11.97
CA ASP A 193 -12.29 5.65 -11.27
C ASP A 193 -11.84 5.19 -9.88
N GLY A 194 -10.78 5.80 -9.35
CA GLY A 194 -10.13 5.42 -8.10
C GLY A 194 -8.64 5.74 -8.11
N ALA A 195 -7.79 4.72 -8.21
CA ALA A 195 -6.36 4.92 -8.42
C ALA A 195 -6.02 5.35 -9.86
N TYR A 196 -6.92 5.08 -10.81
CA TYR A 196 -6.77 5.37 -12.21
C TYR A 196 -8.10 5.83 -12.81
N ASP A 197 -8.14 6.97 -13.51
CA ASP A 197 -9.28 7.32 -14.37
C ASP A 197 -9.20 6.55 -15.69
N LEU A 198 -10.14 5.63 -15.90
CA LEU A 198 -10.26 4.80 -17.10
C LEU A 198 -11.38 5.26 -18.04
N THR A 199 -12.07 6.37 -17.73
CA THR A 199 -13.26 6.82 -18.46
C THR A 199 -13.01 7.06 -19.95
N ALA A 200 -11.79 7.50 -20.30
CA ALA A 200 -11.37 7.70 -21.69
C ALA A 200 -11.38 6.40 -22.52
N THR A 201 -11.29 5.23 -21.87
CA THR A 201 -11.32 3.92 -22.55
C THR A 201 -12.74 3.46 -22.86
N ASN A 202 -13.75 3.95 -22.14
CA ASN A 202 -15.10 3.35 -22.13
C ASN A 202 -15.79 3.35 -23.49
N SER A 203 -15.62 4.42 -24.28
CA SER A 203 -16.21 4.52 -25.62
C SER A 203 -15.53 3.65 -26.67
N LEU A 204 -14.40 3.02 -26.33
CA LEU A 204 -13.63 2.17 -27.23
C LEU A 204 -14.02 0.69 -27.13
N PHE A 205 -14.80 0.34 -26.11
CA PHE A 205 -15.39 -0.99 -25.95
C PHE A 205 -16.68 -1.13 -26.75
N ASN A 206 -16.82 -2.29 -27.38
CA ASN A 206 -18.08 -2.77 -27.92
C ASN A 206 -18.97 -3.28 -26.76
N PRO A 207 -20.30 -3.41 -26.97
CA PRO A 207 -21.20 -3.90 -25.94
C PRO A 207 -20.88 -5.30 -25.39
N ASP A 208 -20.11 -6.10 -26.13
CA ASP A 208 -19.68 -7.45 -25.74
C ASP A 208 -18.33 -7.46 -24.98
N GLY A 209 -17.77 -6.29 -24.66
CA GLY A 209 -16.48 -6.15 -23.98
C GLY A 209 -15.26 -6.26 -24.91
N SER A 210 -15.45 -6.51 -26.21
CA SER A 210 -14.35 -6.47 -27.19
C SER A 210 -13.99 -5.03 -27.58
N PHE A 211 -12.79 -4.82 -28.13
CA PHE A 211 -12.36 -3.49 -28.61
C PHE A 211 -11.42 -3.61 -29.80
N VAL A 212 -11.19 -2.50 -30.51
CA VAL A 212 -10.16 -2.41 -31.56
C VAL A 212 -8.87 -1.88 -30.95
N GLY A 213 -7.79 -2.65 -31.08
CA GLY A 213 -6.56 -2.44 -30.31
C GLY A 213 -5.91 -1.06 -30.43
N GLY A 214 -5.82 -0.46 -31.62
CA GLY A 214 -5.04 0.78 -31.83
C GLY A 214 -5.42 1.93 -30.88
N PRO A 215 -6.65 2.46 -30.95
CA PRO A 215 -7.11 3.51 -30.03
C PRO A 215 -7.09 3.10 -28.55
N MET A 216 -7.33 1.81 -28.25
CA MET A 216 -7.31 1.31 -26.87
C MET A 216 -5.89 1.33 -26.28
N ILE A 217 -4.88 0.98 -27.09
CA ILE A 217 -3.47 1.04 -26.69
C ILE A 217 -3.12 2.48 -26.29
N ASP A 218 -3.40 3.46 -27.14
CA ASP A 218 -3.11 4.87 -26.86
C ASP A 218 -3.82 5.36 -25.60
N ALA A 219 -5.09 4.99 -25.42
CA ALA A 219 -5.86 5.36 -24.23
C ALA A 219 -5.27 4.76 -22.94
N LEU A 220 -4.93 3.46 -22.94
CA LEU A 220 -4.36 2.80 -21.75
C LEU A 220 -2.94 3.27 -21.43
N LEU A 221 -2.16 3.72 -22.41
CA LEU A 221 -0.83 4.32 -22.18
C LEU A 221 -0.92 5.72 -21.59
N ALA A 222 -2.02 6.44 -21.83
CA ALA A 222 -2.26 7.76 -21.28
C ALA A 222 -2.74 7.74 -19.82
N VAL A 223 -3.21 6.59 -19.31
CA VAL A 223 -3.64 6.43 -17.92
C VAL A 223 -2.42 6.58 -17.00
N THR A 224 -2.55 7.43 -15.99
CA THR A 224 -1.54 7.61 -14.93
C THR A 224 -2.19 7.39 -13.57
N ARG A 225 -1.39 6.98 -12.58
CA ARG A 225 -1.84 6.86 -11.20
C ARG A 225 -2.28 8.23 -10.68
N GLU A 226 -3.48 8.28 -10.10
CA GLU A 226 -3.99 9.46 -9.40
C GLU A 226 -3.29 9.63 -8.04
N THR A 227 -3.14 10.88 -7.59
CA THR A 227 -2.38 11.20 -6.37
C THR A 227 -3.05 10.73 -5.08
N ASP A 228 -4.35 10.47 -5.11
CA ASP A 228 -5.15 9.95 -4.00
C ASP A 228 -5.34 8.42 -4.05
N GLY A 229 -4.68 7.74 -5.00
CA GLY A 229 -4.72 6.30 -5.17
C GLY A 229 -4.17 5.53 -3.96
N LYS A 230 -5.06 4.94 -3.17
CA LYS A 230 -4.72 4.07 -2.01
C LYS A 230 -4.08 2.73 -2.41
N TRP A 231 -4.49 2.21 -3.56
CA TRP A 231 -3.94 0.99 -4.16
C TRP A 231 -3.41 1.35 -5.54
N ALA A 232 -2.40 0.63 -6.04
CA ALA A 232 -1.92 0.78 -7.41
C ALA A 232 -1.34 -0.51 -7.96
N ILE A 233 -1.16 -0.59 -9.28
CA ILE A 233 -0.14 -1.45 -9.90
C ILE A 233 1.22 -0.84 -9.54
N PRO A 234 2.24 -1.61 -9.10
CA PRO A 234 3.53 -1.04 -8.72
C PRO A 234 4.17 -0.26 -9.87
N THR A 235 4.88 0.82 -9.55
CA THR A 235 5.90 1.37 -10.46
C THR A 235 7.00 0.33 -10.67
N GLU A 236 7.79 0.48 -11.73
CA GLU A 236 8.92 -0.42 -11.93
C GLU A 236 9.95 -0.31 -10.80
N ASP A 237 10.17 0.88 -10.22
CA ASP A 237 11.07 1.08 -9.09
C ASP A 237 10.53 0.48 -7.78
N GLU A 238 9.22 0.61 -7.52
CA GLU A 238 8.55 -0.07 -6.41
C GLU A 238 8.74 -1.60 -6.55
N TRP A 239 8.37 -2.16 -7.71
CA TRP A 239 8.52 -3.60 -7.94
C TRP A 239 9.97 -4.07 -7.76
N TYR A 240 10.92 -3.34 -8.35
CA TYR A 240 12.35 -3.67 -8.31
C TYR A 240 12.93 -3.65 -6.90
N LYS A 241 12.60 -2.61 -6.12
CA LYS A 241 13.05 -2.49 -4.74
C LYS A 241 12.51 -3.64 -3.89
N ALA A 242 11.22 -3.94 -4.02
CA ALA A 242 10.59 -5.04 -3.29
C ALA A 242 11.22 -6.41 -3.59
N ALA A 243 11.67 -6.61 -4.83
CA ALA A 243 12.31 -7.83 -5.27
C ALA A 243 13.75 -7.95 -4.75
N TYR A 244 14.58 -6.94 -4.98
CA TYR A 244 16.03 -7.12 -4.96
C TYR A 244 16.74 -6.35 -3.85
N TYR A 245 16.16 -5.25 -3.34
CA TYR A 245 16.85 -4.39 -2.38
C TYR A 245 16.91 -5.02 -0.99
N ASP A 246 18.10 -4.99 -0.40
CA ASP A 246 18.38 -5.48 0.93
C ASP A 246 19.18 -4.41 1.70
N PRO A 247 18.58 -3.77 2.73
CA PRO A 247 19.30 -2.82 3.56
C PRO A 247 20.45 -3.46 4.36
N ASP A 248 20.41 -4.77 4.55
CA ASP A 248 21.36 -5.57 5.33
C ASP A 248 22.31 -6.40 4.42
N LYS A 249 22.35 -6.13 3.10
CA LYS A 249 23.27 -6.81 2.17
C LYS A 249 24.71 -6.73 2.66
N ALA A 250 25.42 -7.86 2.58
CA ALA A 250 26.82 -7.93 3.00
C ALA A 250 27.69 -6.98 2.16
N GLY A 251 28.37 -6.04 2.82
CA GLY A 251 29.14 -4.98 2.15
C GLY A 251 28.43 -3.63 2.10
N GLY A 252 27.19 -3.54 2.60
CA GLY A 252 26.36 -2.34 2.64
C GLY A 252 25.06 -2.55 1.88
N ALA A 253 24.05 -1.74 2.20
CA ALA A 253 22.75 -1.79 1.55
C ALA A 253 22.87 -1.77 0.01
N GLY A 254 22.13 -2.65 -0.66
CA GLY A 254 22.23 -2.80 -2.11
C GLY A 254 21.20 -3.79 -2.65
N TYR A 255 21.35 -4.18 -3.92
CA TYR A 255 20.42 -5.05 -4.62
C TYR A 255 21.08 -6.40 -4.93
N TRP A 256 20.30 -7.47 -4.88
CA TRP A 256 20.71 -8.82 -5.27
C TRP A 256 20.41 -9.10 -6.74
N ASP A 257 21.21 -9.95 -7.40
CA ASP A 257 20.93 -10.35 -8.79
C ASP A 257 19.59 -11.12 -8.91
N TYR A 258 19.17 -11.80 -7.84
CA TYR A 258 17.90 -12.52 -7.76
C TYR A 258 17.13 -12.13 -6.51
N GLY A 259 15.80 -11.99 -6.64
CA GLY A 259 14.92 -11.53 -5.57
C GLY A 259 14.64 -12.56 -4.48
N THR A 260 15.43 -13.65 -4.44
CA THR A 260 15.50 -14.63 -3.35
C THR A 260 16.53 -14.20 -2.29
N GLY A 261 17.09 -12.99 -2.43
CA GLY A 261 18.07 -12.42 -1.51
C GLY A 261 19.49 -12.95 -1.72
N THR A 262 19.85 -13.30 -2.95
CA THR A 262 21.18 -13.82 -3.27
C THR A 262 21.60 -13.54 -4.71
N ASP A 263 22.91 -13.48 -4.96
CA ASP A 263 23.47 -13.39 -6.32
C ASP A 263 23.58 -14.78 -7.00
N SER A 264 23.13 -15.85 -6.34
CA SER A 264 23.15 -17.21 -6.88
C SER A 264 21.87 -17.54 -7.63
N VAL A 265 22.01 -18.08 -8.84
CA VAL A 265 20.89 -18.53 -9.70
C VAL A 265 19.91 -19.43 -8.90
N PRO A 266 18.60 -19.11 -8.87
CA PRO A 266 17.59 -19.94 -8.21
C PRO A 266 17.45 -21.32 -8.86
N SER A 267 17.07 -22.33 -8.06
CA SER A 267 16.64 -23.63 -8.58
C SER A 267 15.15 -23.63 -8.92
N ASN A 268 14.74 -24.43 -9.91
CA ASN A 268 13.32 -24.66 -10.21
C ASN A 268 12.70 -25.74 -9.30
N ALA A 269 13.42 -26.23 -8.29
CA ALA A 269 12.95 -27.28 -7.38
C ALA A 269 11.84 -26.76 -6.44
N LEU A 270 10.81 -27.59 -6.25
CA LEU A 270 9.77 -27.33 -5.26
C LEU A 270 10.17 -27.94 -3.91
N ASP A 271 11.15 -27.31 -3.24
CA ASP A 271 11.62 -27.71 -1.93
C ASP A 271 11.78 -26.53 -0.96
N LEU A 272 12.14 -26.85 0.29
CA LEU A 272 12.31 -25.87 1.37
C LEU A 272 13.77 -25.43 1.54
N GLY A 273 14.65 -25.67 0.57
CA GLY A 273 16.07 -25.33 0.61
C GLY A 273 16.37 -23.84 0.55
N GLY A 274 15.38 -23.03 0.16
CA GLY A 274 15.56 -21.60 -0.14
C GLY A 274 16.23 -21.40 -1.50
N ASN A 275 16.20 -20.17 -2.01
CA ASN A 275 16.66 -19.83 -3.35
C ASN A 275 16.00 -20.67 -4.47
N ASN A 276 14.68 -20.84 -4.39
CA ASN A 276 13.87 -21.53 -5.39
C ASN A 276 12.85 -20.57 -6.04
N ALA A 277 12.52 -20.83 -7.29
CA ALA A 277 11.55 -20.08 -8.07
C ALA A 277 10.75 -21.00 -8.99
N THR A 278 9.56 -20.58 -9.44
CA THR A 278 8.72 -21.38 -10.35
C THR A 278 9.05 -21.06 -11.80
N PHE A 279 9.88 -21.88 -12.45
CA PHE A 279 10.32 -21.61 -13.82
C PHE A 279 10.66 -22.90 -14.60
N GLY A 280 10.99 -22.76 -15.89
CA GLY A 280 11.41 -23.86 -16.75
C GLY A 280 12.93 -23.89 -16.91
N ASN A 281 13.57 -25.04 -16.76
CA ASN A 281 15.04 -25.17 -16.74
C ASN A 281 15.62 -25.92 -17.97
N ALA A 282 14.82 -26.10 -19.03
CA ALA A 282 15.24 -26.77 -20.27
C ALA A 282 14.97 -25.93 -21.52
N PRO A 283 15.94 -25.78 -22.45
CA PRO A 283 15.77 -24.98 -23.68
C PRO A 283 14.62 -25.49 -24.56
N ASP A 284 14.31 -26.78 -24.44
CA ASP A 284 13.09 -27.38 -24.96
C ASP A 284 11.97 -27.11 -23.97
N TYR A 285 11.25 -26.01 -24.25
CA TYR A 285 10.03 -25.56 -23.61
C TYR A 285 9.25 -26.72 -22.95
N PHE A 286 9.08 -26.64 -21.63
CA PHE A 286 8.21 -27.49 -20.79
C PHE A 286 8.68 -28.93 -20.45
N GLU A 287 9.93 -29.33 -20.73
CA GLU A 287 10.44 -30.64 -20.28
C GLU A 287 11.02 -30.65 -18.85
N ASP A 288 11.34 -29.47 -18.29
CA ASP A 288 11.88 -29.31 -16.93
C ASP A 288 11.23 -28.12 -16.21
N LEU A 289 9.93 -28.26 -15.90
CA LEU A 289 9.17 -27.27 -15.14
C LEU A 289 9.17 -27.60 -13.65
N THR A 290 9.09 -26.57 -12.80
CA THR A 290 8.86 -26.75 -11.36
C THR A 290 7.68 -27.67 -11.06
N ILE A 291 6.55 -27.48 -11.76
CA ILE A 291 5.44 -28.41 -11.78
C ILE A 291 4.88 -28.57 -13.20
N GLY A 292 4.43 -29.77 -13.53
CA GLY A 292 3.88 -30.10 -14.85
C GLY A 292 2.35 -30.03 -14.90
N SER A 293 1.81 -30.77 -15.88
CA SER A 293 0.36 -30.95 -16.04
C SER A 293 -0.30 -31.47 -14.75
N PRO A 294 -1.49 -30.96 -14.39
CA PRO A 294 -2.29 -30.00 -15.15
C PRO A 294 -2.09 -28.53 -14.74
N PHE A 295 -1.20 -28.22 -13.80
CA PHE A 295 -1.19 -26.91 -13.13
C PHE A 295 -0.21 -25.90 -13.73
N TYR A 296 1.01 -26.34 -14.02
CA TYR A 296 2.11 -25.54 -14.59
C TYR A 296 2.60 -24.31 -13.77
N ARG A 297 1.77 -23.77 -12.87
CA ARG A 297 2.07 -22.66 -11.95
C ARG A 297 1.82 -23.09 -10.52
N THR A 298 2.72 -22.74 -9.61
CA THR A 298 2.59 -23.06 -8.20
C THR A 298 1.47 -22.27 -7.54
N GLU A 299 1.05 -22.71 -6.36
CA GLU A 299 0.29 -21.80 -5.50
C GLU A 299 1.24 -20.69 -5.07
N VAL A 300 0.69 -19.50 -4.84
CA VAL A 300 1.50 -18.39 -4.36
C VAL A 300 2.17 -18.76 -3.03
N GLY A 301 3.45 -18.41 -2.88
CA GLY A 301 4.24 -18.72 -1.70
C GLY A 301 4.65 -20.18 -1.54
N ALA A 302 4.51 -21.03 -2.56
CA ALA A 302 4.91 -22.43 -2.47
C ALA A 302 6.41 -22.60 -2.17
N HIS A 303 7.25 -21.67 -2.61
CA HIS A 303 8.67 -21.58 -2.25
C HIS A 303 8.88 -20.85 -0.92
N GLY A 304 8.35 -21.42 0.17
CA GLY A 304 8.23 -20.75 1.47
C GLY A 304 9.51 -20.21 2.13
N ASN A 305 10.70 -20.63 1.68
CA ASN A 305 12.01 -20.14 2.16
C ASN A 305 12.75 -19.29 1.12
N SER A 306 12.06 -18.79 0.09
CA SER A 306 12.65 -18.04 -1.03
C SER A 306 12.03 -16.65 -1.18
N GLY A 307 11.58 -16.07 -0.06
CA GLY A 307 11.11 -14.69 -0.05
C GLY A 307 12.24 -13.69 -0.30
N SER A 308 11.87 -12.52 -0.79
CA SER A 308 12.79 -11.38 -0.91
C SER A 308 13.23 -10.87 0.46
N PRO A 309 14.22 -9.95 0.53
CA PRO A 309 14.61 -9.29 1.77
C PRO A 309 13.44 -8.60 2.51
N TYR A 310 12.43 -8.12 1.78
CA TYR A 310 11.19 -7.54 2.35
C TYR A 310 10.07 -8.56 2.57
N GLY A 311 10.29 -9.83 2.24
CA GLY A 311 9.33 -10.91 2.47
C GLY A 311 8.24 -11.06 1.42
N THR A 312 8.43 -10.52 0.21
CA THR A 312 7.59 -10.84 -0.95
C THR A 312 7.98 -12.20 -1.53
N PHE A 313 7.01 -12.95 -2.04
CA PHE A 313 7.21 -14.23 -2.71
C PHE A 313 6.91 -14.12 -4.20
N ASP A 314 7.43 -15.09 -4.94
CA ASP A 314 7.17 -15.27 -6.38
C ASP A 314 7.56 -14.04 -7.22
N MET A 315 8.50 -13.22 -6.73
CA MET A 315 9.08 -12.13 -7.52
C MET A 315 9.89 -12.66 -8.71
N MET A 316 10.23 -13.96 -8.70
CA MET A 316 10.84 -14.65 -9.82
C MET A 316 10.03 -15.89 -10.18
N GLY A 317 9.68 -16.01 -11.45
CA GLY A 317 8.93 -17.12 -11.99
C GLY A 317 7.42 -16.96 -11.80
N ASN A 318 6.71 -18.09 -11.86
CA ASN A 318 5.26 -18.18 -11.76
C ASN A 318 4.54 -17.39 -12.87
N VAL A 319 4.23 -16.09 -12.72
CA VAL A 319 3.82 -15.23 -13.84
C VAL A 319 4.63 -13.94 -13.93
N LEU A 320 4.76 -13.42 -15.15
CA LEU A 320 5.27 -12.06 -15.37
C LEU A 320 4.23 -11.08 -14.84
N GLU A 321 4.69 -9.99 -14.26
CA GLU A 321 3.82 -9.06 -13.56
C GLU A 321 3.81 -7.67 -14.16
N TRP A 322 2.63 -7.15 -14.46
CA TRP A 322 2.43 -5.78 -14.91
C TRP A 322 2.97 -4.75 -13.91
N ASN A 323 3.65 -3.73 -14.44
CA ASN A 323 4.02 -2.51 -13.73
C ASN A 323 3.62 -1.26 -14.54
N GLU A 324 3.78 -0.08 -13.95
CA GLU A 324 3.33 1.19 -14.56
C GLU A 324 4.29 1.75 -15.63
N ALA A 325 5.50 1.21 -15.79
CA ALA A 325 6.50 1.79 -16.68
C ALA A 325 5.99 1.92 -18.11
N LEU A 326 6.17 3.09 -18.71
CA LEU A 326 5.97 3.31 -20.13
C LEU A 326 7.27 2.98 -20.86
N ILE A 327 7.21 1.97 -21.72
CA ILE A 327 8.37 1.52 -22.49
C ILE A 327 8.08 1.80 -23.95
N ALA A 328 8.88 2.69 -24.54
CA ALA A 328 8.91 2.92 -25.98
C ALA A 328 10.10 2.14 -26.54
N ASP A 329 9.86 0.91 -26.99
CA ASP A 329 10.89 0.18 -27.74
C ASP A 329 10.73 0.51 -29.22
N ALA A 330 11.83 0.91 -29.85
CA ALA A 330 11.91 1.03 -31.31
C ALA A 330 12.01 -0.37 -31.94
N GLY A 331 11.08 -1.28 -31.58
CA GLY A 331 11.03 -2.67 -32.02
C GLY A 331 12.41 -3.30 -32.15
N GLY A 332 13.00 -3.73 -31.03
CA GLY A 332 14.22 -4.50 -31.05
C GLY A 332 14.07 -5.69 -32.01
N CYS A 333 14.78 -5.63 -33.15
CA CYS A 333 14.88 -6.75 -34.07
C CYS A 333 15.66 -7.87 -33.38
N GLY A 334 14.99 -8.69 -32.58
CA GLY A 334 15.53 -9.97 -32.16
C GLY A 334 15.89 -10.79 -33.41
N PRO A 335 16.88 -11.70 -33.35
CA PRO A 335 17.36 -12.46 -34.51
C PRO A 335 16.30 -13.37 -35.18
N ALA A 336 15.08 -13.43 -34.63
CA ALA A 336 13.98 -14.27 -35.12
C ALA A 336 12.66 -13.52 -35.42
N SER A 337 12.61 -12.18 -35.42
CA SER A 337 11.34 -11.46 -35.63
C SER A 337 11.01 -11.21 -37.12
N PRO A 338 9.74 -11.42 -37.55
CA PRO A 338 9.25 -11.16 -38.91
C PRO A 338 9.18 -9.64 -39.24
N PRO A 339 8.86 -9.20 -40.49
CA PRO A 339 9.39 -7.97 -41.10
C PRO A 339 8.81 -6.63 -40.62
N THR A 340 8.16 -6.56 -39.44
CA THR A 340 7.71 -5.29 -38.85
C THR A 340 8.76 -4.67 -37.93
N CYS A 341 10.03 -4.69 -38.35
CA CYS A 341 11.09 -3.87 -37.75
C CYS A 341 10.79 -2.38 -38.04
N GLY A 342 10.77 -1.53 -37.00
CA GLY A 342 10.66 -0.07 -37.12
C GLY A 342 9.34 0.57 -36.65
N THR A 343 8.43 -0.19 -36.03
CA THR A 343 7.28 0.41 -35.32
C THR A 343 7.67 0.59 -33.86
N VAL A 344 7.57 1.82 -33.34
CA VAL A 344 7.68 2.04 -31.90
C VAL A 344 6.51 1.32 -31.24
N ILE A 345 6.79 0.29 -30.46
CA ILE A 345 5.79 -0.31 -29.59
C ILE A 345 5.79 0.51 -28.30
N ASN A 346 4.70 1.23 -28.08
CA ASN A 346 4.44 1.81 -26.78
C ASN A 346 3.78 0.73 -25.92
N ALA A 347 4.43 0.38 -24.83
CA ALA A 347 4.11 -0.79 -24.02
C ALA A 347 4.13 -0.42 -22.53
N ARG A 348 3.54 -1.31 -21.71
CA ARG A 348 3.70 -1.29 -20.26
C ARG A 348 4.78 -2.29 -19.86
N GLY A 349 5.54 -1.96 -18.82
CA GLY A 349 6.57 -2.83 -18.29
C GLY A 349 6.01 -4.06 -17.59
N VAL A 350 6.79 -5.14 -17.64
CA VAL A 350 6.57 -6.34 -16.84
C VAL A 350 7.89 -6.88 -16.30
N ARG A 351 7.86 -7.53 -15.13
CA ARG A 351 9.06 -8.07 -14.46
C ARG A 351 8.83 -9.47 -13.88
N GLY A 352 9.92 -10.10 -13.43
CA GLY A 352 9.90 -11.33 -12.63
C GLY A 352 9.96 -12.65 -13.40
N GLY A 353 9.78 -12.64 -14.72
CA GLY A 353 9.75 -13.87 -15.50
C GLY A 353 8.50 -14.71 -15.24
N ASN A 354 8.47 -15.98 -15.66
CA ASN A 354 7.27 -16.82 -15.52
C ASN A 354 7.63 -18.31 -15.46
N PHE A 355 6.62 -19.15 -15.28
CA PHE A 355 6.74 -20.60 -15.12
C PHE A 355 7.43 -21.38 -16.25
N TYR A 356 7.65 -20.80 -17.43
CA TYR A 356 8.37 -21.44 -18.53
C TYR A 356 9.56 -20.62 -19.08
N HIS A 357 9.91 -19.51 -18.45
CA HIS A 357 11.18 -18.82 -18.69
C HIS A 357 12.37 -19.57 -18.08
N PHE A 358 13.59 -19.28 -18.55
CA PHE A 358 14.83 -19.86 -18.05
C PHE A 358 15.45 -19.01 -16.95
N ALA A 359 16.29 -19.63 -16.12
CA ALA A 359 16.91 -18.94 -14.97
C ALA A 359 17.80 -17.76 -15.37
N ASP A 360 18.41 -17.83 -16.56
CA ASP A 360 19.27 -16.82 -17.17
C ASP A 360 18.55 -15.93 -18.21
N ASN A 361 17.23 -16.11 -18.37
CA ASN A 361 16.40 -15.36 -19.31
C ASN A 361 14.98 -15.18 -18.77
N GLY A 362 14.86 -14.27 -17.82
CA GLY A 362 13.61 -13.71 -17.33
C GLY A 362 13.59 -13.46 -15.82
N LEU A 363 14.52 -14.05 -15.05
CA LEU A 363 14.55 -13.99 -13.58
C LEU A 363 15.55 -12.99 -12.97
N PRO A 364 16.75 -12.76 -13.56
CA PRO A 364 17.72 -11.82 -13.03
C PRO A 364 17.18 -10.39 -12.94
N SER A 365 17.74 -9.58 -12.05
CA SER A 365 17.35 -8.18 -11.86
C SER A 365 17.56 -7.33 -13.12
N GLU A 366 18.54 -7.67 -13.97
CA GLU A 366 18.82 -7.03 -15.26
C GLU A 366 17.78 -7.34 -16.36
N ASP A 367 16.86 -8.28 -16.11
CA ASP A 367 15.83 -8.61 -17.09
C ASP A 367 14.59 -7.71 -16.95
N ARG A 368 14.29 -7.07 -18.07
CA ARG A 368 13.15 -6.17 -18.26
C ARG A 368 12.38 -6.58 -19.50
N LYS A 369 11.06 -6.77 -19.37
CA LYS A 369 10.19 -7.11 -20.49
C LYS A 369 9.03 -6.11 -20.57
N HIS A 370 8.33 -6.13 -21.69
CA HIS A 370 7.21 -5.23 -21.92
C HIS A 370 6.20 -5.88 -22.87
N PHE A 371 4.94 -5.50 -22.72
CA PHE A 371 3.87 -5.96 -23.59
C PHE A 371 2.89 -4.83 -23.90
N SER A 372 2.16 -4.98 -25.01
CA SER A 372 1.07 -4.07 -25.32
C SER A 372 0.06 -4.08 -24.17
N PRO A 373 -0.44 -2.92 -23.69
CA PRO A 373 -1.32 -2.87 -22.51
C PRO A 373 -2.66 -3.60 -22.71
N ILE A 374 -2.98 -4.01 -23.94
CA ILE A 374 -4.17 -4.80 -24.29
C ILE A 374 -3.93 -6.31 -24.29
N ASP A 375 -2.67 -6.76 -24.16
CA ASP A 375 -2.31 -8.17 -24.26
C ASP A 375 -2.80 -8.94 -23.02
N LYS A 376 -3.58 -10.00 -23.25
CA LYS A 376 -3.94 -11.02 -22.24
C LYS A 376 -3.18 -12.30 -22.58
N ARG A 377 -2.23 -12.72 -21.75
CA ARG A 377 -1.38 -13.89 -22.04
C ARG A 377 -1.34 -14.89 -20.90
N ARG A 378 -1.06 -16.16 -21.24
CA ARG A 378 -0.92 -17.30 -20.32
C ARG A 378 0.13 -17.12 -19.21
N HIS A 379 1.01 -16.16 -19.35
CA HIS A 379 2.11 -15.90 -18.43
C HIS A 379 2.08 -14.50 -17.85
N LEU A 380 1.01 -13.72 -18.08
CA LEU A 380 0.87 -12.37 -17.57
C LEU A 380 -0.17 -12.32 -16.47
N GLY A 381 0.26 -11.96 -15.28
CA GLY A 381 -0.55 -11.56 -14.14
C GLY A 381 -0.08 -10.23 -13.60
N PHE A 382 -0.30 -9.99 -12.31
CA PHE A 382 0.10 -8.75 -11.64
C PHE A 382 0.10 -8.92 -10.13
N ARG A 383 0.75 -7.97 -9.46
CA ARG A 383 0.56 -7.70 -8.03
C ARG A 383 0.18 -6.24 -7.84
N VAL A 384 -0.15 -5.88 -6.61
CA VAL A 384 -0.60 -4.52 -6.25
C VAL A 384 0.27 -3.93 -5.15
N VAL A 385 0.32 -2.62 -5.08
CA VAL A 385 0.85 -1.85 -3.94
C VAL A 385 -0.29 -1.18 -3.20
N HIS A 386 -0.08 -0.95 -1.91
CA HIS A 386 -0.99 -0.24 -1.02
C HIS A 386 -0.22 0.82 -0.25
N PHE A 387 -0.71 2.05 -0.32
CA PHE A 387 -0.09 3.17 0.37
C PHE A 387 -0.80 3.33 1.71
N THR A 388 -0.09 2.99 2.79
CA THR A 388 -0.55 3.29 4.16
C THR A 388 -0.37 4.76 4.53
N GLY A 389 0.01 5.62 3.58
CA GLY A 389 0.29 7.05 3.79
C GLY A 389 0.24 7.86 2.49
N GLY A 390 -0.75 7.64 1.63
CA GLY A 390 -0.92 8.39 0.37
C GLY A 390 -2.35 8.31 -0.13
N GLY A 391 -3.22 9.15 0.41
CA GLY A 391 -4.65 9.19 0.07
C GLY A 391 -5.49 9.75 1.21
N SER A 392 -5.20 10.99 1.61
CA SER A 392 -6.11 12.03 2.14
C SER A 392 -7.51 11.60 2.62
N GLY A 393 -7.58 10.69 3.60
CA GLY A 393 -8.78 10.52 4.43
C GLY A 393 -8.81 11.49 5.61
N GLY A 394 -7.66 12.06 5.95
CA GLY A 394 -7.49 13.08 6.97
C GLY A 394 -7.49 14.50 6.38
N PRO A 395 -7.72 15.50 7.23
CA PRO A 395 -7.51 16.91 6.89
C PRO A 395 -6.13 17.17 6.24
N ALA A 396 -5.98 18.26 5.47
CA ALA A 396 -4.74 18.58 4.76
C ALA A 396 -3.50 18.80 5.66
N CYS A 397 -3.70 18.87 6.98
CA CYS A 397 -2.65 18.93 7.99
C CYS A 397 -2.22 17.56 8.54
N ASP A 398 -2.88 16.47 8.17
CA ASP A 398 -2.50 15.10 8.55
C ASP A 398 -1.39 14.63 7.59
N LEU A 399 -0.14 14.93 7.94
CA LEU A 399 1.04 14.62 7.13
C LEU A 399 1.58 13.22 7.40
N THR A 400 1.25 12.65 8.56
CA THR A 400 1.64 11.29 8.96
C THR A 400 0.62 10.23 8.57
N GLY A 401 -0.58 10.63 8.17
CA GLY A 401 -1.66 9.76 7.71
C GLY A 401 -2.39 9.03 8.84
N ASP A 402 -2.31 9.55 10.07
CA ASP A 402 -2.88 8.91 11.27
C ASP A 402 -4.31 9.37 11.59
N GLY A 403 -4.84 10.31 10.81
CA GLY A 403 -6.19 10.84 10.90
C GLY A 403 -6.35 12.02 11.86
N SER A 404 -5.25 12.57 12.39
CA SER A 404 -5.24 13.75 13.27
C SER A 404 -4.36 14.87 12.71
N CYS A 405 -4.51 16.09 13.25
CA CYS A 405 -3.59 17.19 12.99
C CYS A 405 -2.91 17.59 14.28
N ASP A 406 -1.74 17.02 14.53
CA ASP A 406 -1.02 17.12 15.80
C ASP A 406 0.48 17.38 15.63
N LEU A 407 1.24 17.26 16.73
CA LEU A 407 2.68 17.52 16.73
C LEU A 407 3.47 16.58 15.81
N ALA A 408 3.02 15.33 15.64
CA ALA A 408 3.72 14.37 14.80
C ALA A 408 3.72 14.81 13.33
N ASP A 409 2.64 15.45 12.89
CA ASP A 409 2.52 15.98 11.53
C ASP A 409 3.44 17.17 11.28
N ILE A 410 3.39 18.21 12.12
CA ILE A 410 4.21 19.41 11.91
C ILE A 410 5.71 19.12 12.08
N ASP A 411 6.09 18.13 12.90
CA ASP A 411 7.49 17.72 13.02
C ASP A 411 8.05 17.10 11.73
N THR A 412 7.19 16.61 10.81
CA THR A 412 7.62 16.18 9.47
C THR A 412 8.09 17.34 8.60
N LEU A 413 7.70 18.58 8.91
CA LEU A 413 8.07 19.80 8.20
C LEU A 413 9.42 20.38 8.65
N ALA A 414 10.27 19.58 9.30
CA ALA A 414 11.61 19.97 9.69
C ALA A 414 12.40 20.52 8.49
N ALA A 415 13.05 21.69 8.67
CA ALA A 415 13.79 22.39 7.61
C ALA A 415 12.94 22.82 6.38
N ALA A 416 11.61 22.77 6.43
CA ALA A 416 10.72 23.21 5.34
C ALA A 416 10.52 24.74 5.28
N GLY A 417 10.95 25.45 6.32
CA GLY A 417 10.91 26.91 6.42
C GLY A 417 9.57 27.49 6.85
N THR A 418 9.58 28.80 7.11
CA THR A 418 8.54 29.49 7.87
C THR A 418 7.17 29.49 7.18
N THR A 419 7.16 29.52 5.85
CA THR A 419 5.91 29.48 5.07
C THR A 419 5.18 28.16 5.29
N ALA A 420 5.89 27.03 5.21
CA ALA A 420 5.31 25.70 5.39
C ALA A 420 4.75 25.53 6.81
N ILE A 421 5.52 25.92 7.83
CA ILE A 421 5.07 25.92 9.22
C ILE A 421 3.81 26.78 9.41
N SER A 422 3.80 28.00 8.86
CA SER A 422 2.66 28.92 9.02
C SER A 422 1.38 28.43 8.32
N GLU A 423 1.51 27.84 7.14
CA GLU A 423 0.39 27.28 6.38
C GLU A 423 -0.19 26.06 7.11
N TRP A 424 0.66 25.18 7.63
CA TRP A 424 0.23 24.01 8.41
C TRP A 424 -0.49 24.42 9.69
N LEU A 425 0.06 25.35 10.49
CA LEU A 425 -0.55 25.83 11.75
C LEU A 425 -1.93 26.46 11.54
N ALA A 426 -2.17 27.07 10.37
CA ALA A 426 -3.47 27.62 9.99
C ALA A 426 -4.46 26.51 9.57
N GLY A 427 -3.99 25.51 8.81
CA GLY A 427 -4.76 24.33 8.43
C GLY A 427 -5.19 23.50 9.63
N ALA A 428 -4.22 23.10 10.47
CA ALA A 428 -4.44 22.32 11.69
C ALA A 428 -5.43 22.98 12.64
N ALA A 429 -5.32 24.30 12.83
CA ALA A 429 -6.27 25.00 13.68
C ALA A 429 -7.71 24.96 13.13
N THR A 430 -7.89 25.07 11.81
CA THR A 430 -9.20 25.02 11.18
C THR A 430 -9.85 23.65 11.39
N GLU A 431 -9.05 22.59 11.24
CA GLU A 431 -9.49 21.20 11.32
C GLU A 431 -9.78 20.77 12.77
N ASN A 432 -9.00 21.28 13.73
CA ASN A 432 -9.25 21.15 15.16
C ASN A 432 -10.39 22.07 15.67
N GLY A 433 -11.12 22.74 14.78
CA GLY A 433 -12.31 23.53 15.09
C GLY A 433 -12.02 24.90 15.74
N HIS A 434 -10.82 25.44 15.53
CA HIS A 434 -10.41 26.74 16.05
C HIS A 434 -10.62 27.87 15.03
N ALA A 435 -10.97 29.06 15.53
CA ALA A 435 -11.26 30.23 14.71
C ALA A 435 -10.00 31.02 14.25
N SER A 436 -8.82 30.64 14.75
CA SER A 436 -7.54 31.29 14.42
C SER A 436 -6.44 30.24 14.38
N ALA A 437 -5.38 30.48 13.61
CA ALA A 437 -4.18 29.63 13.58
C ALA A 437 -3.58 29.39 14.98
N TYR A 438 -2.87 28.28 15.14
CA TYR A 438 -1.91 28.09 16.23
C TYR A 438 -0.75 29.10 16.10
N LEU A 439 -0.01 29.31 17.18
CA LEU A 439 1.10 30.27 17.21
C LEU A 439 2.40 29.57 16.80
N ALA A 440 3.30 30.28 16.09
CA ALA A 440 4.54 29.68 15.58
C ALA A 440 5.50 29.18 16.66
N SER A 441 5.36 29.65 17.90
CA SER A 441 6.18 29.21 19.04
C SER A 441 5.38 28.49 20.12
N ASP A 442 4.16 28.06 19.81
CA ASP A 442 3.32 27.20 20.64
C ASP A 442 3.71 25.74 20.32
N SER A 443 4.75 25.27 20.99
CA SER A 443 5.48 24.04 20.69
C SER A 443 4.79 22.76 21.18
N ASP A 444 3.69 22.87 21.91
CA ASP A 444 2.77 21.76 22.22
C ASP A 444 1.35 21.95 21.72
N LEU A 445 1.09 22.99 20.94
CA LEU A 445 -0.20 23.28 20.32
C LEU A 445 -1.32 23.44 21.36
N ASP A 446 -1.01 23.98 22.54
CA ASP A 446 -1.96 24.18 23.63
C ASP A 446 -2.68 25.55 23.58
N ARG A 447 -2.36 26.36 22.56
CA ARG A 447 -2.94 27.65 22.19
C ARG A 447 -2.39 28.85 22.94
N ASP A 448 -1.36 28.69 23.76
CA ASP A 448 -0.63 29.81 24.30
C ASP A 448 0.88 29.71 24.00
N VAL A 449 1.61 30.79 24.33
CA VAL A 449 3.07 30.80 24.23
C VAL A 449 3.57 31.23 25.59
N ASP A 450 4.10 30.28 26.35
CA ASP A 450 4.37 30.45 27.76
C ASP A 450 5.75 29.91 28.19
N LEU A 451 5.93 29.73 29.49
CA LEU A 451 7.20 29.25 30.04
C LEU A 451 7.52 27.80 29.60
N GLY A 452 6.53 26.99 29.26
CA GLY A 452 6.68 25.67 28.66
C GLY A 452 7.46 25.76 27.35
N ASP A 453 6.99 26.57 26.41
CA ASP A 453 7.64 26.78 25.12
C ASP A 453 9.04 27.36 25.27
N TYR A 454 9.17 28.36 26.16
CA TYR A 454 10.46 28.96 26.45
C TYR A 454 11.45 27.92 26.96
N ASN A 455 11.02 27.04 27.87
CA ASN A 455 11.87 25.99 28.41
C ASN A 455 12.22 24.94 27.35
N ARG A 456 11.31 24.59 26.44
CA ARG A 456 11.60 23.68 25.31
C ARG A 456 12.66 24.28 24.39
N LEU A 457 12.46 25.52 23.95
CA LEU A 457 13.42 26.24 23.12
C LEU A 457 14.79 26.35 23.82
N ALA A 458 14.80 26.77 25.09
CA ALA A 458 16.03 26.97 25.85
C ALA A 458 16.79 25.64 26.08
N ALA A 459 16.09 24.53 26.30
CA ALA A 459 16.69 23.22 26.47
C ALA A 459 17.33 22.69 25.18
N ASN A 460 16.78 23.06 24.02
CA ASN A 460 17.23 22.58 22.72
C ASN A 460 18.05 23.62 21.94
N PHE A 461 18.36 24.78 22.53
CA PHE A 461 19.07 25.87 21.87
C PHE A 461 20.43 25.43 21.33
N ASN A 462 20.51 25.31 20.00
CA ASN A 462 21.70 24.85 19.29
C ASN A 462 21.82 25.60 17.95
N PRO A 463 22.42 26.82 17.97
CA PRO A 463 22.47 27.69 16.80
C PRO A 463 23.38 27.18 15.67
N ALA A 464 24.14 26.12 15.90
CA ALA A 464 24.97 25.44 14.90
C ALA A 464 24.47 24.04 14.58
N GLY A 465 23.33 23.62 15.16
CA GLY A 465 22.70 22.33 14.92
C GLY A 465 21.90 22.29 13.64
N SER A 466 21.51 21.09 13.24
CA SER A 466 20.62 20.82 12.10
C SER A 466 19.68 19.66 12.45
N GLY A 467 18.48 19.63 11.86
CA GLY A 467 17.49 18.58 12.12
C GLY A 467 16.68 18.79 13.39
N ALA A 468 16.62 20.04 13.89
CA ALA A 468 15.59 20.41 14.85
C ALA A 468 14.21 20.37 14.18
N VAL A 469 13.19 20.11 15.00
CA VAL A 469 11.79 20.02 14.59
C VAL A 469 10.96 21.01 15.41
N PHE A 470 9.72 21.26 14.99
CA PHE A 470 8.84 22.24 15.61
C PHE A 470 8.66 22.01 17.12
N SER A 471 8.40 20.76 17.53
CA SER A 471 8.20 20.37 18.93
C SER A 471 9.45 20.56 19.83
N LEU A 472 10.63 20.73 19.24
CA LEU A 472 11.88 21.06 19.95
C LEU A 472 12.12 22.58 20.08
N GLY A 473 11.28 23.41 19.46
CA GLY A 473 11.37 24.87 19.50
C GLY A 473 11.94 25.51 18.23
N ASP A 474 11.97 24.80 17.10
CA ASP A 474 12.27 25.37 15.76
C ASP A 474 11.00 25.99 15.17
N SER A 475 10.68 27.20 15.62
CA SER A 475 9.43 27.91 15.30
C SER A 475 9.37 28.41 13.86
N ASP A 476 10.52 28.60 13.22
CA ASP A 476 10.59 29.07 11.83
C ASP A 476 10.90 27.95 10.82
N GLY A 477 11.06 26.71 11.31
CA GLY A 477 11.25 25.51 10.51
C GLY A 477 12.55 25.51 9.71
N ASN A 478 13.59 26.21 10.16
CA ASN A 478 14.87 26.29 9.45
C ASN A 478 15.81 25.09 9.74
N GLY A 479 15.38 24.17 10.60
CA GLY A 479 16.12 22.99 11.03
C GLY A 479 17.04 23.23 12.23
N SER A 480 16.99 24.40 12.89
CA SER A 480 17.86 24.73 14.02
C SER A 480 17.18 25.63 15.05
N VAL A 481 17.27 25.27 16.34
CA VAL A 481 16.75 26.10 17.43
C VAL A 481 17.77 27.19 17.77
N ASN A 482 17.48 28.43 17.40
CA ASN A 482 18.43 29.54 17.48
C ASN A 482 17.78 30.87 17.90
N LEU A 483 18.49 31.98 17.70
CA LEU A 483 18.03 33.32 18.10
C LEU A 483 16.79 33.79 17.30
N SER A 484 16.62 33.30 16.07
CA SER A 484 15.43 33.53 15.24
C SER A 484 14.18 33.03 15.95
N ASP A 485 14.20 31.77 16.40
CA ASP A 485 13.09 31.15 17.13
C ASP A 485 12.80 31.89 18.45
N TYR A 486 13.85 32.29 19.16
CA TYR A 486 13.68 33.08 20.38
C TYR A 486 12.97 34.41 20.11
N ASN A 487 13.30 35.09 19.01
CA ASN A 487 12.65 36.35 18.65
C ASN A 487 11.18 36.13 18.25
N THR A 488 10.88 35.02 17.56
CA THR A 488 9.50 34.60 17.24
C THR A 488 8.69 34.35 18.51
N LEU A 489 9.27 33.60 19.45
CA LEU A 489 8.66 33.31 20.76
C LEU A 489 8.43 34.59 21.55
N ALA A 490 9.43 35.45 21.67
CA ALA A 490 9.34 36.70 22.42
C ALA A 490 8.27 37.66 21.85
N GLY A 491 7.99 37.61 20.55
CA GLY A 491 6.96 38.40 19.90
C GLY A 491 5.52 37.96 20.24
N SER A 492 5.35 36.70 20.64
CA SER A 492 4.04 36.09 20.91
C SER A 492 3.85 35.64 22.36
N PHE A 493 4.89 35.77 23.19
CA PHE A 493 4.92 35.33 24.57
C PHE A 493 3.80 36.00 25.39
N ASN A 494 2.86 35.18 25.84
CA ASN A 494 1.69 35.61 26.58
C ASN A 494 1.31 34.57 27.64
N PRO A 495 2.01 34.56 28.79
CA PRO A 495 1.81 33.53 29.80
C PRO A 495 0.43 33.72 30.45
N LEU A 496 -0.51 32.82 30.14
CA LEU A 496 -1.81 32.77 30.80
C LEU A 496 -1.58 32.52 32.30
N GLY A 497 -2.08 33.44 33.13
CA GLY A 497 -1.85 33.43 34.60
C GLY A 497 -1.21 34.69 35.17
N TYR A 498 -0.62 35.56 34.34
CA TYR A 498 -0.08 36.86 34.82
C TYR A 498 -0.99 38.07 34.55
N ALA A 499 -2.03 37.92 33.73
CA ALA A 499 -3.01 38.99 33.46
C ALA A 499 -3.84 39.42 34.71
N GLY A 500 -3.74 38.68 35.81
CA GLY A 500 -4.34 39.01 37.11
C GLY A 500 -3.32 39.27 38.23
N ALA A 501 -2.02 39.21 37.97
CA ALA A 501 -1.04 39.64 38.95
C ALA A 501 -1.18 41.16 39.07
N ALA A 502 -1.74 41.61 40.20
CA ALA A 502 -1.75 43.03 40.54
C ALA A 502 -0.34 43.56 40.30
N ALA A 503 -0.21 44.64 39.50
CA ALA A 503 1.07 45.29 39.29
C ALA A 503 1.76 45.38 40.64
N VAL A 504 2.91 44.72 40.78
CA VAL A 504 3.72 44.84 41.99
C VAL A 504 3.87 46.34 42.18
N PRO A 505 3.32 46.94 43.27
CA PRO A 505 3.44 48.36 43.47
C PRO A 505 4.92 48.67 43.36
N GLU A 506 5.31 49.54 42.42
CA GLU A 506 6.71 49.85 42.17
C GLU A 506 7.42 49.99 43.52
N PRO A 507 8.55 49.30 43.74
CA PRO A 507 9.19 49.26 45.04
C PRO A 507 9.63 50.67 45.41
N ALA A 508 8.77 51.39 46.12
CA ALA A 508 9.06 52.57 46.89
C ALA A 508 10.06 53.55 46.23
N ALA A 509 10.06 53.75 44.91
CA ALA A 509 10.98 54.69 44.28
C ALA A 509 10.74 56.09 44.85
N TRP A 510 9.47 56.41 45.11
CA TRP A 510 9.04 57.59 45.87
C TRP A 510 9.46 57.56 47.33
N ALA A 511 9.45 56.41 48.02
CA ALA A 511 9.89 56.34 49.41
C ALA A 511 11.42 56.38 49.57
N LEU A 512 12.19 55.84 48.62
CA LEU A 512 13.65 55.98 48.53
C LEU A 512 14.04 57.42 48.14
N TRP A 513 13.30 58.07 47.24
CA TRP A 513 13.44 59.51 47.00
C TRP A 513 13.08 60.35 48.22
N SER A 514 12.00 59.99 48.94
CA SER A 514 11.56 60.69 50.16
C SER A 514 12.57 60.52 51.29
N LEU A 515 13.07 59.30 51.51
CA LEU A 515 14.09 58.99 52.50
C LEU A 515 15.44 59.61 52.12
N GLY A 516 15.78 59.69 50.84
CA GLY A 516 16.94 60.41 50.33
C GLY A 516 16.86 61.93 50.54
N LEU A 517 15.70 62.55 50.30
CA LEU A 517 15.45 63.97 50.57
C LEU A 517 15.42 64.29 52.07
N ILE A 518 14.88 63.38 52.90
CA ILE A 518 14.89 63.48 54.36
C ILE A 518 16.32 63.32 54.89
N ALA A 519 17.12 62.42 54.34
CA ALA A 519 18.54 62.29 54.69
C ALA A 519 19.35 63.54 54.28
N LEU A 520 19.07 64.15 53.12
CA LEU A 520 19.73 65.38 52.68
C LEU A 520 19.38 66.60 53.56
N THR A 521 18.13 66.69 54.03
CA THR A 521 17.68 67.79 54.90
C THR A 521 18.11 67.61 56.36
N LEU A 522 18.20 66.37 56.85
CA LEU A 522 18.73 66.07 58.19
C LEU A 522 20.25 66.22 58.28
N LEU A 523 20.99 65.96 57.20
CA LEU A 523 22.45 66.14 57.14
C LEU A 523 22.88 67.56 56.71
N GLY A 524 22.04 68.30 55.97
CA GLY A 524 22.31 69.70 55.59
C GLY A 524 21.97 70.74 56.66
N GLY A 525 21.18 70.38 57.67
CA GLY A 525 20.72 71.28 58.73
C GLY A 525 21.73 71.54 59.86
N SER A 526 22.83 70.79 59.94
CA SER A 526 23.82 70.93 61.03
C SER A 526 24.86 72.03 60.81
N GLU A 527 24.99 72.59 59.60
CA GLU A 527 26.03 73.61 59.33
C GLU A 527 25.51 75.06 59.40
N HIS A 528 24.20 75.30 59.35
CA HIS A 528 23.67 76.67 59.27
C HIS A 528 23.25 77.32 60.60
N LEU A 529 23.35 76.62 61.75
CA LEU A 529 22.83 77.08 63.05
C LEU A 529 23.84 77.24 64.19
N ARG A 530 25.15 77.22 63.94
CA ARG A 530 26.16 77.66 64.96
C ARG A 530 27.20 78.66 64.47
N TRP A 531 26.91 79.41 63.40
CA TRP A 531 27.54 80.70 63.11
C TRP A 531 26.82 81.90 63.79
N GLN A 532 25.94 81.64 64.78
CA GLN A 532 25.18 82.68 65.49
C GLN A 532 25.37 82.70 67.03
N ARG A 533 26.56 82.35 67.53
CA ARG A 533 26.98 82.72 68.90
C ARG A 533 28.44 83.19 68.94
N SER A 534 28.70 84.33 68.30
CA SER A 534 29.93 85.10 68.52
C SER A 534 29.70 86.60 68.73
N GLN A 535 28.50 87.05 69.16
CA GLN A 535 28.31 88.41 69.69
C GLN A 535 27.26 88.43 70.81
N ILE A 536 27.73 88.26 72.05
CA ILE A 536 27.66 89.18 73.20
C ILE A 536 28.48 88.54 74.33
#